data_AF-A0AAX3SQ53-F1
#
_entry.id   AF-A0AAX3SQ53-F1
#
_cell.length_a   1.000
_cell.length_b   1.000
_cell.length_c   1.000
_cell.angle_alpha   90.00
_cell.angle_beta   90.00
_cell.angle_gamma   90.00
#
_symmetry.space_group_name_H-M   'P 1'
#
loop_
_entity.id
_entity.type
_entity.pdbx_description
1 polymer ?
#
loop_
_entity_poly.entity_id
_entity_poly.type
_entity_poly.pdbx_seq_one_letter_code
_entity_poly.pdbx_strand_id
1 'polypeptide(L)'
;MNPGAATAASAYRPRDVVNAPDIKQRIRERSAARGDSQEIAAWLANHFYRHVIGNLDADPPAVQPISTQAELLRLHRRTEPAAWALERLRAHAARQPPLQDSPAAGASAPLWWVEPDSAPLLALESRLLEFLSTRRGTALQGKLQRINCPQALARWTLEHLAFARKSESGWAEHRPGAVRPLLRDQLGVFVEFDSQSPDLRAEMAYESQMMRHCLGQFSARGALRGGYGEHYAEACEQGRLRLFSYRTGTAQPRITVSAQVLDGGRLRIDQIKGKQNRPPIARYLADVLALLNHLDADGEAPADALAMGVVRRPAHLLASGHTGAWCAASELHTEAEQLWLLQAHPALLEQLDIRSPLMQWLVAARRDTVPVPAFERMPRSAALQQSLELARRRAGSPGRTGNPR
;
A
#
# COMPACT_ATOMS: atom_id res chain seq x y z
N MET A 1 21.47 27.21 -13.67
CA MET A 1 20.70 26.20 -14.44
C MET A 1 19.41 25.93 -13.67
N ASN A 2 18.27 26.28 -14.26
CA ASN A 2 16.95 26.10 -13.64
C ASN A 2 16.59 24.60 -13.61
N PRO A 3 16.25 24.02 -12.44
CA PRO A 3 15.59 22.72 -12.41
C PRO A 3 14.16 22.92 -12.92
N GLY A 4 13.87 22.32 -14.07
CA GLY A 4 12.60 22.43 -14.76
C GLY A 4 11.43 22.09 -13.84
N ALA A 5 10.48 23.01 -13.77
CA ALA A 5 9.16 22.77 -13.26
C ALA A 5 8.55 21.56 -13.99
N ALA A 6 8.52 20.41 -13.32
CA ALA A 6 7.62 19.34 -13.68
C ALA A 6 6.20 19.90 -13.50
N THR A 7 5.60 20.36 -14.59
CA THR A 7 4.17 20.65 -14.67
C THR A 7 3.44 19.37 -14.26
N ALA A 8 3.02 19.29 -12.99
CA ALA A 8 2.14 18.24 -12.51
C ALA A 8 0.95 18.19 -13.46
N ALA A 9 0.77 17.05 -14.14
CA ALA A 9 -0.31 16.88 -15.09
C ALA A 9 -1.64 17.06 -14.33
N SER A 10 -2.23 18.25 -14.46
CA SER A 10 -3.49 18.65 -13.83
C SER A 10 -4.70 17.89 -14.40
N ALA A 11 -4.50 17.21 -15.53
CA ALA A 11 -5.55 16.51 -16.28
C ALA A 11 -5.58 15.01 -15.99
N TYR A 12 -6.79 14.44 -16.03
CA TYR A 12 -6.99 13.00 -16.07
C TYR A 12 -6.59 12.47 -17.45
N ARG A 13 -5.74 11.45 -17.49
CA ARG A 13 -5.36 10.77 -18.73
C ARG A 13 -6.37 9.65 -18.99
N PRO A 14 -7.11 9.64 -20.11
CA PRO A 14 -8.01 8.54 -20.40
C PRO A 14 -7.21 7.24 -20.63
N ARG A 15 -7.65 6.16 -19.96
CA ARG A 15 -7.13 4.80 -20.09
C ARG A 15 -8.32 3.87 -20.19
N ASP A 16 -8.25 2.90 -21.11
CA ASP A 16 -9.34 1.95 -21.37
C ASP A 16 -9.41 0.87 -20.29
N VAL A 17 -10.02 1.20 -19.15
CA VAL A 17 -10.18 0.29 -18.02
C VAL A 17 -11.46 -0.53 -18.15
N VAL A 18 -11.33 -1.85 -18.29
CA VAL A 18 -12.45 -2.75 -18.61
C VAL A 18 -13.43 -2.91 -17.45
N ASN A 19 -12.93 -2.91 -16.21
CA ASN A 19 -13.71 -3.06 -15.00
C ASN A 19 -14.06 -1.72 -14.33
N ALA A 20 -14.13 -0.64 -15.12
CA ALA A 20 -14.48 0.69 -14.64
C ALA A 20 -15.83 0.76 -13.87
N PRO A 21 -16.90 0.03 -14.25
CA PRO A 21 -18.13 -0.03 -13.45
C PRO A 21 -17.91 -0.62 -12.06
N ASP A 22 -17.15 -1.71 -11.96
CA ASP A 22 -16.86 -2.40 -10.69
C ASP A 22 -16.09 -1.49 -9.75
N ILE A 23 -15.07 -0.78 -10.25
CA ILE A 23 -14.29 0.20 -9.49
C ILE A 23 -15.22 1.28 -8.90
N LYS A 24 -16.12 1.84 -9.73
CA LYS A 24 -17.05 2.88 -9.29
C LYS A 24 -18.01 2.37 -8.23
N GLN A 25 -18.48 1.14 -8.39
CA GLN A 25 -19.38 0.50 -7.43
C GLN A 25 -18.67 0.25 -6.09
N ARG A 26 -17.45 -0.30 -6.11
CA ARG A 26 -16.65 -0.54 -4.90
C ARG A 26 -16.32 0.74 -4.15
N ILE A 27 -16.00 1.84 -4.84
CA ILE A 27 -15.80 3.16 -4.22
C ILE A 27 -17.06 3.61 -3.46
N ARG A 28 -18.25 3.44 -4.04
CA ARG A 28 -19.52 3.79 -3.40
C ARG A 28 -19.82 2.92 -2.20
N GLU A 29 -19.63 1.61 -2.32
CA GLU A 29 -19.84 0.66 -1.23
C GLU A 29 -18.95 0.97 -0.03
N ARG A 30 -17.65 1.22 -0.27
CA ARG A 30 -16.73 1.63 0.80
C ARG A 30 -17.11 2.97 1.42
N SER A 31 -17.54 3.94 0.60
CA SER A 31 -17.97 5.25 1.08
C SER A 31 -19.23 5.16 1.95
N ALA A 32 -20.20 4.33 1.55
CA ALA A 32 -21.40 4.05 2.33
C ALA A 32 -21.07 3.31 3.63
N ALA A 33 -20.22 2.28 3.58
CA ALA A 33 -19.80 1.51 4.75
C ALA A 33 -19.10 2.39 5.80
N ARG A 34 -18.32 3.39 5.38
CA ARG A 34 -17.68 4.36 6.30
C ARG A 34 -18.62 5.45 6.83
N GLY A 35 -19.78 5.65 6.21
CA GLY A 35 -20.69 6.76 6.52
C GLY A 35 -20.15 8.12 6.08
N ASP A 36 -19.45 8.18 4.93
CA ASP A 36 -18.91 9.44 4.42
C ASP A 36 -20.04 10.47 4.14
N SER A 37 -19.75 11.76 4.30
CA SER A 37 -20.71 12.82 3.97
C SER A 37 -21.07 12.83 2.48
N GLN A 38 -22.25 13.35 2.13
CA GLN A 38 -22.69 13.45 0.73
C GLN A 38 -21.68 14.19 -0.16
N GLU A 39 -21.02 15.23 0.37
CA GLU A 39 -20.01 15.99 -0.38
C GLU A 39 -18.77 15.13 -0.68
N ILE A 40 -18.29 14.34 0.29
CA ILE A 40 -17.15 13.44 0.14
C ILE A 40 -17.52 12.27 -0.79
N ALA A 41 -18.67 11.63 -0.59
CA ALA A 41 -19.15 10.55 -1.43
C ALA A 41 -19.27 10.98 -2.91
N ALA A 42 -19.80 12.19 -3.16
CA ALA A 42 -19.86 12.77 -4.50
C ALA A 42 -18.46 13.03 -5.08
N TRP A 43 -17.53 13.53 -4.26
CA TRP A 43 -16.14 13.77 -4.68
C TRP A 43 -15.43 12.46 -5.05
N LEU A 44 -15.57 11.41 -4.23
CA LEU A 44 -15.00 10.10 -4.51
C LEU A 44 -15.57 9.48 -5.78
N ALA A 45 -16.90 9.51 -5.94
CA ALA A 45 -17.59 8.96 -7.11
C ALA A 45 -17.25 9.68 -8.42
N ASN A 46 -16.66 10.87 -8.36
CA ASN A 46 -16.29 11.69 -9.50
C ASN A 46 -14.76 11.82 -9.64
N HIS A 47 -14.12 12.62 -8.78
CA HIS A 47 -12.72 12.99 -8.91
C HIS A 47 -11.76 11.85 -8.58
N PHE A 48 -12.05 11.06 -7.55
CA PHE A 48 -11.23 9.89 -7.21
C PHE A 48 -11.39 8.80 -8.26
N TYR A 49 -12.63 8.45 -8.63
CA TYR A 49 -12.91 7.51 -9.71
C TYR A 49 -12.16 7.84 -11.02
N ARG A 50 -12.24 9.10 -11.49
CA ARG A 50 -11.52 9.56 -12.70
C ARG A 50 -10.01 9.44 -12.55
N HIS A 51 -9.48 9.66 -11.33
CA HIS A 51 -8.06 9.47 -11.06
C HIS A 51 -7.68 7.99 -11.10
N VAL A 52 -8.47 7.11 -10.49
CA VAL A 52 -8.20 5.67 -10.45
C VAL A 52 -8.13 5.09 -11.86
N ILE A 53 -9.12 5.37 -12.68
CA ILE A 53 -9.17 4.79 -14.02
C ILE A 53 -8.14 5.41 -14.96
N GLY A 54 -7.67 6.64 -14.72
CA GLY A 54 -6.83 7.36 -15.68
C GLY A 54 -5.37 7.53 -15.30
N ASN A 55 -5.10 7.73 -14.01
CA ASN A 55 -3.81 8.19 -13.49
C ASN A 55 -3.24 7.29 -12.39
N LEU A 56 -3.96 6.25 -11.93
CA LEU A 56 -3.40 5.31 -10.96
C LEU A 56 -2.19 4.60 -11.57
N ASP A 57 -1.07 4.76 -10.91
CA ASP A 57 0.21 4.15 -11.25
C ASP A 57 0.62 3.23 -10.11
N ALA A 58 0.58 1.92 -10.36
CA ALA A 58 0.90 0.88 -9.42
C ALA A 58 1.32 -0.37 -10.20
N ASP A 59 2.18 -1.19 -9.60
CA ASP A 59 2.64 -2.42 -10.23
C ASP A 59 1.53 -3.50 -10.25
N PRO A 60 1.59 -4.46 -11.19
CA PRO A 60 0.74 -5.64 -11.13
C PRO A 60 0.89 -6.38 -9.77
N PRO A 61 -0.21 -6.94 -9.22
CA PRO A 61 -1.54 -7.08 -9.85
C PRO A 61 -2.47 -5.88 -9.67
N ALA A 62 -2.05 -4.80 -8.99
CA ALA A 62 -2.93 -3.66 -8.67
C ALA A 62 -3.42 -2.94 -9.93
N VAL A 63 -2.51 -2.73 -10.89
CA VAL A 63 -2.83 -2.22 -12.22
C VAL A 63 -2.07 -3.07 -13.23
N GLN A 64 -2.76 -3.63 -14.22
CA GLN A 64 -2.12 -4.48 -15.22
C GLN A 64 -2.76 -4.33 -16.61
N PRO A 65 -1.95 -4.39 -17.68
CA PRO A 65 -2.48 -4.49 -19.03
C PRO A 65 -3.14 -5.85 -19.25
N ILE A 66 -4.13 -5.87 -20.13
CA ILE A 66 -4.81 -7.07 -20.62
C ILE A 66 -4.57 -7.15 -22.11
N SER A 67 -3.95 -8.24 -22.53
CA SER A 67 -3.57 -8.45 -23.94
C SER A 67 -4.34 -9.62 -24.56
N THR A 68 -4.94 -10.48 -23.75
CA THR A 68 -5.67 -11.67 -24.23
C THR A 68 -7.06 -11.83 -23.63
N GLN A 69 -7.94 -12.52 -24.36
CA GLN A 69 -9.27 -12.87 -23.87
C GLN A 69 -9.20 -13.82 -22.66
N ALA A 70 -8.22 -14.73 -22.62
CA ALA A 70 -8.03 -15.66 -21.50
C ALA A 70 -7.69 -14.92 -20.19
N GLU A 71 -6.83 -13.91 -20.25
CA GLU A 71 -6.52 -13.05 -19.10
C GLU A 71 -7.76 -12.31 -18.59
N LEU A 72 -8.55 -11.72 -19.50
CA LEU A 72 -9.77 -11.00 -19.15
C LEU A 72 -10.78 -11.91 -18.43
N LEU A 73 -11.00 -13.12 -18.96
CA LEU A 73 -11.91 -14.10 -18.37
C LEU A 73 -11.43 -14.58 -16.99
N ARG A 74 -10.11 -14.75 -16.81
CA ARG A 74 -9.52 -15.11 -15.52
C ARG A 74 -9.78 -14.01 -14.47
N LEU A 75 -9.65 -12.75 -14.87
CA LEU A 75 -9.81 -11.60 -13.97
C LEU A 75 -11.27 -11.33 -13.60
N HIS A 76 -12.21 -11.53 -14.53
CA HIS A 76 -13.65 -11.38 -14.26
C HIS A 76 -14.25 -12.49 -13.38
N ARG A 77 -13.46 -13.46 -12.90
CA ARG A 77 -13.87 -14.51 -11.95
C ARG A 77 -15.23 -15.16 -12.27
N ARG A 78 -15.48 -15.46 -13.55
CA ARG A 78 -16.70 -16.10 -14.10
C ARG A 78 -17.93 -15.19 -14.32
N THR A 79 -17.77 -13.87 -14.27
CA THR A 79 -18.76 -12.93 -14.83
C THR A 79 -18.47 -12.69 -16.31
N GLU A 80 -19.50 -12.50 -17.14
CA GLU A 80 -19.32 -12.24 -18.57
C GLU A 80 -18.67 -10.87 -18.79
N PRO A 81 -17.47 -10.79 -19.43
CA PRO A 81 -16.83 -9.51 -19.70
C PRO A 81 -17.65 -8.67 -20.70
N ALA A 82 -17.50 -7.35 -20.65
CA ALA A 82 -18.20 -6.47 -21.56
C ALA A 82 -17.86 -6.78 -23.05
N ALA A 83 -18.89 -6.86 -23.89
CA ALA A 83 -18.75 -7.26 -25.30
C ALA A 83 -17.72 -6.41 -26.07
N TRP A 84 -17.68 -5.09 -25.82
CA TRP A 84 -16.73 -4.17 -26.44
C TRP A 84 -15.26 -4.52 -26.11
N ALA A 85 -14.98 -5.04 -24.91
CA ALA A 85 -13.63 -5.40 -24.49
C ALA A 85 -13.18 -6.67 -25.22
N LEU A 86 -14.08 -7.66 -25.34
CA LEU A 86 -13.84 -8.88 -26.11
C LEU A 86 -13.62 -8.57 -27.59
N GLU A 87 -14.42 -7.69 -28.18
CA GLU A 87 -14.28 -7.26 -29.57
C GLU A 87 -12.93 -6.56 -29.82
N ARG A 88 -12.52 -5.65 -28.92
CA ARG A 88 -11.20 -5.01 -29.01
C ARG A 88 -10.04 -6.00 -28.89
N LEU A 89 -10.13 -6.98 -28.00
CA LEU A 89 -9.09 -8.01 -27.88
C LEU A 89 -9.01 -8.88 -29.13
N ARG A 90 -10.16 -9.26 -29.72
CA ARG A 90 -10.19 -10.00 -31.01
C ARG A 90 -9.59 -9.17 -32.15
N ALA A 91 -9.96 -7.89 -32.25
CA ALA A 91 -9.42 -6.98 -33.25
C ALA A 91 -7.92 -6.76 -33.07
N HIS A 92 -7.42 -6.72 -31.84
CA HIS A 92 -5.99 -6.64 -31.54
C HIS A 92 -5.27 -7.92 -31.96
N ALA A 93 -5.79 -9.10 -31.58
CA ALA A 93 -5.23 -10.39 -31.96
C ALA A 93 -5.18 -10.59 -33.48
N ALA A 94 -6.22 -10.17 -34.21
CA ALA A 94 -6.28 -10.24 -35.67
C ALA A 94 -5.27 -9.32 -36.38
N ARG A 95 -4.75 -8.30 -35.69
CA ARG A 95 -3.74 -7.35 -36.22
C ARG A 95 -2.31 -7.75 -35.88
N GLN A 96 -2.09 -8.74 -35.01
CA GLN A 96 -0.76 -9.27 -34.72
C GLN A 96 -0.40 -10.31 -35.80
N PRO A 97 0.62 -10.08 -36.65
CA PRO A 97 1.10 -11.10 -37.57
C PRO A 97 1.75 -12.27 -36.80
N PRO A 98 1.74 -13.49 -37.35
CA PRO A 98 2.45 -14.61 -36.76
C PRO A 98 3.96 -14.35 -36.89
N LEU A 99 4.61 -14.01 -35.76
CA LEU A 99 6.05 -14.01 -35.52
C LEU A 99 6.94 -13.49 -36.69
N GLN A 100 7.30 -12.20 -36.64
CA GLN A 100 8.60 -11.75 -37.13
C GLN A 100 9.04 -10.47 -36.41
N ASP A 101 10.32 -10.46 -36.02
CA ASP A 101 10.99 -9.45 -35.22
C ASP A 101 10.95 -8.06 -35.87
N SER A 102 10.08 -7.17 -35.38
CA SER A 102 10.31 -5.72 -35.36
C SER A 102 9.28 -4.99 -34.48
N PRO A 103 9.70 -3.93 -33.75
CA PRO A 103 8.80 -3.18 -32.89
C PRO A 103 7.95 -2.24 -33.75
N ALA A 104 6.76 -2.71 -34.15
CA ALA A 104 5.79 -1.87 -34.84
C ALA A 104 5.20 -0.85 -33.85
N ALA A 105 5.71 0.39 -33.94
CA ALA A 105 5.06 1.57 -33.41
C ALA A 105 3.66 1.71 -34.03
N GLY A 106 2.62 1.61 -33.20
CA GLY A 106 1.22 1.69 -33.63
C GLY A 106 0.25 0.72 -32.92
N ALA A 107 0.67 0.04 -31.86
CA ALA A 107 -0.20 -0.84 -31.10
C ALA A 107 -1.34 -0.05 -30.44
N SER A 108 -2.59 -0.37 -30.83
CA SER A 108 -3.82 0.02 -30.11
C SER A 108 -3.60 -0.07 -28.59
N ALA A 109 -3.97 0.98 -27.86
CA ALA A 109 -3.74 1.07 -26.42
C ALA A 109 -4.18 -0.23 -25.71
N PRO A 110 -3.32 -0.79 -24.84
CA PRO A 110 -3.67 -2.00 -24.09
C PRO A 110 -4.94 -1.71 -23.28
N LEU A 111 -5.85 -2.69 -23.22
CA LEU A 111 -6.92 -2.65 -22.23
C LEU A 111 -6.29 -2.79 -20.85
N TRP A 112 -6.92 -2.22 -19.83
CA TRP A 112 -6.37 -2.23 -18.47
C TRP A 112 -7.35 -2.83 -17.48
N TRP A 113 -6.81 -3.55 -16.52
CA TRP A 113 -7.49 -3.96 -15.29
C TRP A 113 -6.94 -3.15 -14.12
N VAL A 114 -7.82 -2.73 -13.22
CA VAL A 114 -7.43 -2.19 -11.91
C VAL A 114 -8.10 -3.01 -10.82
N GLU A 115 -7.32 -3.60 -9.91
CA GLU A 115 -7.86 -4.37 -8.80
C GLU A 115 -8.55 -3.42 -7.78
N PRO A 116 -9.90 -3.47 -7.63
CA PRO A 116 -10.66 -2.43 -6.92
C PRO A 116 -10.35 -2.29 -5.42
N ASP A 117 -9.84 -3.37 -4.81
CA ASP A 117 -9.52 -3.45 -3.38
C ASP A 117 -8.01 -3.65 -3.16
N SER A 118 -7.17 -3.32 -4.16
CA SER A 118 -5.71 -3.38 -4.02
C SER A 118 -5.18 -2.42 -2.96
N ALA A 119 -4.15 -2.83 -2.23
CA ALA A 119 -3.52 -2.01 -1.18
C ALA A 119 -3.10 -0.61 -1.65
N PRO A 120 -2.49 -0.40 -2.84
CA PRO A 120 -2.13 0.94 -3.32
C PRO A 120 -3.34 1.85 -3.53
N LEU A 121 -4.46 1.31 -4.05
CA LEU A 121 -5.68 2.07 -4.27
C LEU A 121 -6.30 2.47 -2.94
N LEU A 122 -6.42 1.53 -2.00
CA LEU A 122 -6.99 1.78 -0.67
C LEU A 122 -6.15 2.79 0.12
N ALA A 123 -4.82 2.71 0.02
CA ALA A 123 -3.92 3.68 0.64
C ALA A 123 -4.10 5.09 0.04
N LEU A 124 -4.27 5.19 -1.28
CA LEU A 124 -4.54 6.47 -1.95
C LEU A 124 -5.89 7.06 -1.51
N GLU A 125 -6.93 6.21 -1.44
CA GLU A 125 -8.26 6.60 -0.96
C GLU A 125 -8.19 7.13 0.48
N SER A 126 -7.52 6.40 1.38
CA SER A 126 -7.34 6.77 2.79
C SER A 126 -6.70 8.16 2.94
N ARG A 127 -5.61 8.44 2.21
CA ARG A 127 -4.94 9.77 2.20
C ARG A 127 -5.87 10.90 1.73
N LEU A 128 -6.66 10.64 0.68
CA LEU A 128 -7.60 11.63 0.16
C LEU A 128 -8.76 11.87 1.12
N LEU A 129 -9.30 10.81 1.73
CA LEU A 129 -10.34 10.91 2.75
C LEU A 129 -9.90 11.74 3.94
N GLU A 130 -8.67 11.51 4.42
CA GLU A 130 -8.06 12.31 5.47
C GLU A 130 -8.02 13.80 5.06
N PHE A 131 -7.50 14.10 3.86
CA PHE A 131 -7.48 15.47 3.35
C PHE A 131 -8.89 16.10 3.26
N LEU A 132 -9.86 15.40 2.66
CA LEU A 132 -11.21 15.93 2.42
C LEU A 132 -11.97 16.15 3.74
N SER A 133 -11.85 15.22 4.68
CA SER A 133 -12.53 15.28 5.97
C SER A 133 -12.08 16.50 6.78
N THR A 134 -10.79 16.84 6.72
CA THR A 134 -10.23 17.99 7.43
C THR A 134 -10.63 19.34 6.84
N ARG A 135 -11.37 19.37 5.72
CA ARG A 135 -11.87 20.62 5.13
C ARG A 135 -13.14 21.15 5.80
N ARG A 136 -13.79 20.36 6.66
CA ARG A 136 -14.90 20.84 7.50
C ARG A 136 -14.44 22.05 8.31
N GLY A 137 -15.22 23.12 8.32
CA GLY A 137 -14.88 24.38 8.99
C GLY A 137 -13.84 25.24 8.27
N THR A 138 -13.35 24.85 7.09
CA THR A 138 -12.39 25.63 6.29
C THR A 138 -13.07 26.35 5.13
N ALA A 139 -12.35 27.26 4.46
CA ALA A 139 -12.83 27.95 3.26
C ALA A 139 -13.19 27.02 2.08
N LEU A 140 -12.78 25.75 2.14
CA LEU A 140 -13.09 24.71 1.14
C LEU A 140 -14.34 23.90 1.48
N GLN A 141 -14.97 24.09 2.64
CA GLN A 141 -16.25 23.45 2.96
C GLN A 141 -17.31 23.84 1.92
N GLY A 142 -18.06 22.87 1.40
CA GLY A 142 -19.05 23.09 0.32
C GLY A 142 -18.43 23.39 -1.04
N LYS A 143 -17.09 23.30 -1.19
CA LYS A 143 -16.35 23.59 -2.41
C LYS A 143 -15.38 22.48 -2.78
N LEU A 144 -15.54 21.27 -2.23
CA LEU A 144 -14.64 20.15 -2.51
C LEU A 144 -14.62 19.79 -4.01
N GLN A 145 -15.74 19.96 -4.73
CA GLN A 145 -15.82 19.73 -6.18
C GLN A 145 -14.98 20.71 -7.03
N ARG A 146 -14.44 21.79 -6.43
CA ARG A 146 -13.56 22.74 -7.14
C ARG A 146 -12.10 22.29 -7.19
N ILE A 147 -11.76 21.21 -6.49
CA ILE A 147 -10.40 20.66 -6.47
C ILE A 147 -10.42 19.23 -7.00
N ASN A 148 -9.52 18.93 -7.93
CA ASN A 148 -9.38 17.59 -8.47
C ASN A 148 -8.42 16.73 -7.61
N CYS A 149 -8.34 15.45 -7.93
CA CYS A 149 -7.52 14.50 -7.15
C CYS A 149 -6.02 14.87 -7.12
N PRO A 150 -5.35 15.18 -8.26
CA PRO A 150 -3.96 15.66 -8.22
C PRO A 150 -3.73 16.89 -7.34
N GLN A 151 -4.64 17.87 -7.38
CA GLN A 151 -4.56 19.07 -6.54
C GLN A 151 -4.73 18.75 -5.06
N ALA A 152 -5.66 17.87 -4.71
CA ALA A 152 -5.87 17.41 -3.33
C ALA A 152 -4.61 16.69 -2.80
N LEU A 153 -4.02 15.78 -3.59
CA LEU A 153 -2.78 15.07 -3.22
C LEU A 153 -1.58 16.01 -3.04
N ALA A 154 -1.43 16.99 -3.95
CA ALA A 154 -0.36 17.98 -3.85
C ALA A 154 -0.48 18.81 -2.57
N ARG A 155 -1.69 19.25 -2.23
CA ARG A 155 -1.96 20.01 -1.01
C ARG A 155 -1.74 19.16 0.24
N TRP A 156 -2.25 17.94 0.26
CA TRP A 156 -2.02 16.99 1.36
C TRP A 156 -0.52 16.78 1.61
N THR A 157 0.26 16.57 0.55
CA THR A 157 1.72 16.41 0.64
C THR A 157 2.41 17.65 1.21
N LEU A 158 2.05 18.84 0.71
CA LEU A 158 2.61 20.11 1.19
C LEU A 158 2.28 20.36 2.67
N GLU A 159 1.04 20.11 3.08
CA GLU A 159 0.61 20.22 4.48
C GLU A 159 1.43 19.27 5.38
N HIS A 160 1.57 18.00 5.00
CA HIS A 160 2.35 17.01 5.73
C HIS A 160 3.85 17.38 5.83
N LEU A 161 4.44 17.87 4.74
CA LEU A 161 5.84 18.34 4.73
C LEU A 161 6.05 19.61 5.55
N ALA A 162 5.06 20.50 5.63
CA ALA A 162 5.11 21.68 6.47
C ALA A 162 5.06 21.31 7.96
N PHE A 163 4.24 20.33 8.33
CA PHE A 163 4.16 19.83 9.71
C PHE A 163 5.44 19.12 10.14
N ALA A 164 6.02 18.28 9.29
CA ALA A 164 7.31 17.62 9.60
C ALA A 164 8.44 18.63 9.92
N ARG A 165 8.36 19.83 9.34
CA ARG A 165 9.31 20.94 9.55
C ARG A 165 8.99 21.83 10.74
N LYS A 166 7.73 21.85 11.20
CA LYS A 166 7.30 22.63 12.35
C LYS A 166 7.57 21.86 13.64
N SER A 167 8.55 22.32 14.42
CA SER A 167 8.69 22.01 15.84
C SER A 167 7.84 23.02 16.60
N GLU A 168 6.60 22.68 16.94
CA GLU A 168 5.71 23.69 17.54
C GLU A 168 5.88 23.82 19.06
N SER A 169 5.89 25.08 19.48
CA SER A 169 5.78 25.60 20.84
C SER A 169 4.50 25.13 21.56
N GLY A 170 4.59 25.03 22.88
CA GLY A 170 3.55 24.45 23.76
C GLY A 170 3.74 22.95 23.91
N TRP A 171 4.17 22.53 25.11
CA TRP A 171 4.42 21.13 25.42
C TRP A 171 3.10 20.45 25.81
N ALA A 172 2.64 19.49 25.01
CA ALA A 172 1.61 18.55 25.41
C ALA A 172 2.20 17.56 26.41
N GLU A 173 1.48 17.33 27.49
CA GLU A 173 1.86 16.36 28.52
C GLU A 173 1.14 15.03 28.28
N HIS A 174 1.82 13.94 28.62
CA HIS A 174 1.22 12.62 28.64
C HIS A 174 0.08 12.57 29.67
N ARG A 175 -1.06 12.01 29.28
CA ARG A 175 -2.26 11.73 30.07
C ARG A 175 -2.41 10.22 30.25
N PRO A 176 -1.93 9.63 31.37
CA PRO A 176 -2.01 8.18 31.59
C PRO A 176 -3.45 7.63 31.53
N GLY A 177 -4.44 8.42 31.96
CA GLY A 177 -5.86 8.04 31.89
C GLY A 177 -6.49 8.06 30.50
N ALA A 178 -5.74 8.45 29.46
CA ALA A 178 -6.18 8.41 28.07
C ALA A 178 -5.69 7.17 27.32
N VAL A 179 -4.95 6.27 27.98
CA VAL A 179 -4.44 5.04 27.39
C VAL A 179 -4.60 3.84 28.33
N ARG A 180 -4.70 2.65 27.75
CA ARG A 180 -4.82 1.38 28.48
C ARG A 180 -3.68 0.45 28.06
N PRO A 181 -2.91 -0.12 29.00
CA PRO A 181 -1.90 -1.12 28.67
C PRO A 181 -2.53 -2.32 27.97
N LEU A 182 -1.89 -2.79 26.90
CA LEU A 182 -2.36 -3.91 26.08
C LEU A 182 -1.38 -5.09 26.14
N LEU A 183 -0.14 -4.86 25.71
CA LEU A 183 0.88 -5.91 25.59
C LEU A 183 2.21 -5.37 26.10
N ARG A 184 2.83 -6.07 27.06
CA ARG A 184 4.19 -5.77 27.50
C ARG A 184 5.17 -6.64 26.74
N ASP A 185 6.23 -6.02 26.24
CA ASP A 185 7.31 -6.68 25.51
C ASP A 185 8.67 -6.30 26.13
N GLN A 186 9.77 -6.71 25.51
CA GLN A 186 11.12 -6.61 26.07
C GLN A 186 11.56 -5.18 26.36
N LEU A 187 11.22 -4.23 25.49
CA LEU A 187 11.72 -2.84 25.58
C LEU A 187 10.67 -1.84 26.10
N GLY A 188 9.42 -2.27 26.25
CA GLY A 188 8.31 -1.35 26.44
C GLY A 188 6.94 -2.02 26.52
N VAL A 189 5.92 -1.20 26.34
CA VAL A 189 4.51 -1.61 26.42
C VAL A 189 3.73 -0.99 25.28
N PHE A 190 2.95 -1.79 24.58
CA PHE A 190 1.86 -1.29 23.76
C PHE A 190 0.72 -0.85 24.67
N VAL A 191 0.26 0.37 24.42
CA VAL A 191 -0.96 0.90 24.99
C VAL A 191 -1.95 1.16 23.87
N GLU A 192 -3.23 1.00 24.16
CA GLU A 192 -4.33 1.42 23.31
C GLU A 192 -4.86 2.78 23.80
N PHE A 193 -5.20 3.69 22.88
CA PHE A 193 -5.86 4.94 23.24
C PHE A 193 -7.31 4.66 23.67
N ASP A 194 -7.72 5.25 24.78
CA ASP A 194 -9.08 5.10 25.30
C ASP A 194 -10.02 6.08 24.59
N SER A 195 -10.86 5.55 23.69
CA SER A 195 -11.82 6.36 22.92
C SER A 195 -12.88 7.05 23.78
N GLN A 196 -13.09 6.60 25.02
CA GLN A 196 -14.05 7.17 25.95
C GLN A 196 -13.42 8.19 26.90
N SER A 197 -12.09 8.33 26.88
CA SER A 197 -11.40 9.26 27.77
C SER A 197 -11.60 10.71 27.29
N PRO A 198 -11.96 11.65 28.18
CA PRO A 198 -12.03 13.06 27.82
C PRO A 198 -10.66 13.63 27.41
N ASP A 199 -9.58 12.95 27.81
CA ASP A 199 -8.20 13.33 27.52
C ASP A 199 -7.65 12.72 26.21
N LEU A 200 -8.45 11.94 25.47
CA LEU A 200 -8.04 11.28 24.22
C LEU A 200 -7.33 12.24 23.27
N ARG A 201 -7.95 13.39 23.00
CA ARG A 201 -7.41 14.38 22.06
C ARG A 201 -6.11 14.99 22.55
N ALA A 202 -5.97 15.22 23.85
CA ALA A 202 -4.73 15.73 24.44
C ALA A 202 -3.59 14.71 24.31
N GLU A 203 -3.92 13.44 24.53
CA GLU A 203 -2.97 12.35 24.38
C GLU A 203 -2.52 12.14 22.92
N MET A 204 -3.43 12.30 21.96
CA MET A 204 -3.09 12.29 20.54
C MET A 204 -2.14 13.44 20.16
N ALA A 205 -2.33 14.62 20.76
CA ALA A 205 -1.44 15.76 20.59
C ALA A 205 -0.04 15.47 21.17
N TYR A 206 0.04 14.84 22.36
CA TYR A 206 1.28 14.36 22.95
C TYR A 206 2.01 13.37 22.03
N GLU A 207 1.31 12.35 21.53
CA GLU A 207 1.86 11.36 20.59
C GLU A 207 2.49 12.07 19.37
N SER A 208 1.72 12.96 18.76
CA SER A 208 2.11 13.68 17.54
C SER A 208 3.31 14.59 17.75
N GLN A 209 3.40 15.26 18.91
CA GLN A 209 4.55 16.09 19.26
C GLN A 209 5.82 15.24 19.39
N MET A 210 5.75 14.11 20.08
CA MET A 210 6.92 13.25 20.34
C MET A 210 7.40 12.55 19.07
N MET A 211 6.46 12.05 18.29
CA MET A 211 6.73 11.20 17.13
C MET A 211 6.81 11.99 15.83
N ARG A 212 6.37 13.26 15.81
CA ARG A 212 6.37 14.17 14.64
C ARG A 212 5.54 13.64 13.46
N HIS A 213 4.30 13.26 13.74
CA HIS A 213 3.30 12.85 12.75
C HIS A 213 1.98 13.62 12.94
N CYS A 214 1.04 13.43 12.02
CA CYS A 214 -0.19 14.21 11.89
C CYS A 214 -1.36 13.76 12.79
N LEU A 215 -1.22 12.65 13.52
CA LEU A 215 -2.34 11.95 14.19
C LEU A 215 -3.19 12.86 15.10
N GLY A 216 -2.57 13.77 15.82
CA GLY A 216 -3.13 14.70 16.79
C GLY A 216 -2.72 16.14 16.46
N GLN A 217 -2.52 16.44 15.18
CA GLN A 217 -2.27 17.79 14.73
C GLN A 217 -3.59 18.56 14.61
N PHE A 218 -3.98 19.23 15.69
CA PHE A 218 -5.16 20.08 15.72
C PHE A 218 -4.87 21.47 15.16
N SER A 219 -5.78 22.02 14.36
CA SER A 219 -5.66 23.40 13.87
C SER A 219 -5.82 24.42 15.00
N ALA A 220 -6.75 24.18 15.94
CA ALA A 220 -6.94 24.96 17.15
C ALA A 220 -6.37 24.20 18.36
N ARG A 221 -5.07 24.36 18.63
CA ARG A 221 -4.32 23.60 19.65
C ARG A 221 -4.88 23.68 21.06
N GLY A 222 -5.29 24.88 21.51
CA GLY A 222 -5.86 25.05 22.85
C GLY A 222 -7.23 24.38 23.01
N ALA A 223 -8.01 24.29 21.94
CA ALA A 223 -9.34 23.68 21.94
C ALA A 223 -9.33 22.21 21.48
N LEU A 224 -8.19 21.71 20.96
CA LEU A 224 -8.02 20.38 20.37
C LEU A 224 -9.09 20.07 19.30
N ARG A 225 -9.28 21.02 18.37
CA ARG A 225 -10.28 20.95 17.28
C ARG A 225 -9.68 21.33 15.92
N GLY A 226 -10.34 20.89 14.86
CA GLY A 226 -9.93 21.10 13.48
C GLY A 226 -8.65 20.37 13.09
N GLY A 227 -8.34 20.40 11.79
CA GLY A 227 -7.12 19.79 11.26
C GLY A 227 -7.16 18.26 11.27
N TYR A 228 -6.00 17.65 11.02
CA TYR A 228 -5.85 16.19 10.92
C TYR A 228 -6.18 15.49 12.25
N GLY A 229 -5.84 16.11 13.37
CA GLY A 229 -6.15 15.59 14.71
C GLY A 229 -7.63 15.34 14.93
N GLU A 230 -8.50 16.22 14.44
CA GLU A 230 -9.95 16.07 14.59
C GLU A 230 -10.50 14.89 13.79
N HIS A 231 -9.98 14.65 12.58
CA HIS A 231 -10.38 13.50 11.77
C HIS A 231 -10.14 12.17 12.49
N TYR A 232 -8.95 11.99 13.07
CA TYR A 232 -8.62 10.77 13.81
C TYR A 232 -9.37 10.69 15.13
N ALA A 233 -9.51 11.80 15.85
CA ALA A 233 -10.22 11.83 17.12
C ALA A 233 -11.69 11.45 16.95
N GLU A 234 -12.39 12.06 15.99
CA GLU A 234 -13.79 11.72 15.67
C GLU A 234 -13.93 10.24 15.28
N ALA A 235 -12.98 9.69 14.52
CA ALA A 235 -13.02 8.28 14.14
C ALA A 235 -12.86 7.34 15.34
N CYS A 236 -11.99 7.68 16.30
CA CYS A 236 -11.85 6.95 17.55
C CYS A 236 -13.10 7.06 18.43
N GLU A 237 -13.60 8.28 18.64
CA GLU A 237 -14.79 8.58 19.45
C GLU A 237 -16.03 7.84 18.91
N GLN A 238 -16.12 7.66 17.60
CA GLN A 238 -17.21 6.94 16.92
C GLN A 238 -16.96 5.42 16.82
N GLY A 239 -15.85 4.90 17.36
CA GLY A 239 -15.53 3.47 17.32
C GLY A 239 -15.15 2.94 15.93
N ARG A 240 -14.85 3.81 14.96
CA ARG A 240 -14.44 3.43 13.59
C ARG A 240 -12.92 3.23 13.48
N LEU A 241 -12.17 3.73 14.44
CA LEU A 241 -10.71 3.65 14.48
C LEU A 241 -10.22 3.28 15.88
N ARG A 242 -9.18 2.45 15.93
CA ARG A 242 -8.40 2.17 17.15
C ARG A 242 -6.97 2.61 16.93
N LEU A 243 -6.35 3.15 17.98
CA LEU A 243 -4.99 3.64 17.96
C LEU A 243 -4.17 2.91 19.02
N PHE A 244 -2.98 2.49 18.64
CA PHE A 244 -2.04 1.82 19.53
C PHE A 244 -0.70 2.57 19.50
N SER A 245 -0.05 2.65 20.65
CA SER A 245 1.28 3.27 20.77
C SER A 245 2.22 2.34 21.52
N TYR A 246 3.39 2.07 20.95
CA TYR A 246 4.48 1.41 21.66
C TYR A 246 5.28 2.44 22.44
N ARG A 247 5.38 2.24 23.76
CA ARG A 247 5.98 3.21 24.68
C ARG A 247 7.10 2.60 25.49
N THR A 248 8.15 3.38 25.68
CA THR A 248 9.37 2.99 26.38
C THR A 248 9.71 4.00 27.47
N GLY A 249 10.39 3.57 28.54
CA GLY A 249 10.85 4.46 29.62
C GLY A 249 9.70 5.25 30.25
N THR A 250 9.81 6.59 30.26
CA THR A 250 8.80 7.52 30.79
C THR A 250 7.59 7.69 29.85
N ALA A 251 7.01 6.59 29.39
CA ALA A 251 5.90 6.54 28.43
C ALA A 251 6.17 7.23 27.08
N GLN A 252 7.45 7.33 26.67
CA GLN A 252 7.79 7.98 25.40
C GLN A 252 7.38 7.07 24.22
N PRO A 253 6.57 7.58 23.27
CA PRO A 253 6.13 6.81 22.11
C PRO A 253 7.27 6.59 21.11
N ARG A 254 7.24 5.41 20.49
CA ARG A 254 8.23 4.94 19.50
C ARG A 254 7.59 4.41 18.22
N ILE A 255 6.36 3.91 18.34
CA ILE A 255 5.57 3.33 17.25
C ILE A 255 4.13 3.75 17.49
N THR A 256 3.44 4.14 16.44
CA THR A 256 2.01 4.41 16.42
C THR A 256 1.38 3.52 15.36
N VAL A 257 0.37 2.75 15.72
CA VAL A 257 -0.39 1.90 14.80
C VAL A 257 -1.84 2.37 14.77
N SER A 258 -2.38 2.58 13.58
CA SER A 258 -3.81 2.85 13.39
C SER A 258 -4.48 1.65 12.75
N ALA A 259 -5.65 1.28 13.28
CA ALA A 259 -6.45 0.18 12.76
C ALA A 259 -7.91 0.62 12.59
N GLN A 260 -8.45 0.42 11.40
CA GLN A 260 -9.87 0.62 11.13
C GLN A 260 -10.68 -0.54 11.72
N VAL A 261 -11.83 -0.22 12.29
CA VAL A 261 -12.79 -1.21 12.79
C VAL A 261 -13.74 -1.57 11.65
N LEU A 262 -13.76 -2.84 11.27
CA LEU A 262 -14.65 -3.38 10.26
C LEU A 262 -15.91 -3.98 10.89
N ASP A 263 -16.87 -4.36 10.04
CA ASP A 263 -18.06 -5.10 10.45
C ASP A 263 -17.67 -6.39 11.21
N GLY A 264 -18.35 -6.62 12.33
CA GLY A 264 -18.05 -7.72 13.24
C GLY A 264 -16.89 -7.45 14.20
N GLY A 265 -16.37 -6.22 14.27
CA GLY A 265 -15.34 -5.82 15.24
C GLY A 265 -13.91 -6.22 14.87
N ARG A 266 -13.72 -6.86 13.72
CA ARG A 266 -12.40 -7.18 13.17
C ARG A 266 -11.63 -5.92 12.82
N LEU A 267 -10.31 -6.00 12.90
CA LEU A 267 -9.45 -4.86 12.59
C LEU A 267 -8.84 -4.98 11.21
N ARG A 268 -8.64 -3.84 10.57
CA ARG A 268 -7.73 -3.71 9.43
C ARG A 268 -6.65 -2.71 9.75
N ILE A 269 -5.40 -3.13 9.67
CA ILE A 269 -4.28 -2.23 9.90
C ILE A 269 -4.21 -1.23 8.75
N ASP A 270 -4.31 0.05 9.08
CA ASP A 270 -4.24 1.13 8.11
C ASP A 270 -2.79 1.60 7.97
N GLN A 271 -2.14 1.96 9.09
CA GLN A 271 -0.78 2.49 9.07
C GLN A 271 0.05 2.04 10.28
N ILE A 272 1.36 1.91 10.06
CA ILE A 272 2.35 1.63 11.11
C ILE A 272 3.46 2.68 11.01
N LYS A 273 3.51 3.60 11.97
CA LYS A 273 4.42 4.75 11.93
C LYS A 273 5.41 4.73 13.07
N GLY A 274 6.67 4.93 12.73
CA GLY A 274 7.73 5.37 13.61
C GLY A 274 7.88 6.90 13.62
N LYS A 275 9.04 7.36 14.09
CA LYS A 275 9.36 8.79 14.16
C LYS A 275 9.38 9.44 12.76
N GLN A 276 8.85 10.66 12.64
CA GLN A 276 8.80 11.45 11.41
C GLN A 276 8.00 10.82 10.26
N ASN A 277 6.89 10.13 10.56
CA ASN A 277 6.06 9.43 9.55
C ASN A 277 6.81 8.38 8.71
N ARG A 278 7.89 7.80 9.23
CA ARG A 278 8.62 6.69 8.57
C ARG A 278 8.19 5.36 9.19
N PRO A 279 8.31 4.23 8.48
CA PRO A 279 8.17 2.92 9.10
C PRO A 279 9.09 2.78 10.33
N PRO A 280 8.67 2.06 11.39
CA PRO A 280 9.53 1.73 12.51
C PRO A 280 10.84 1.08 12.07
N ILE A 281 11.92 1.37 12.82
CA ILE A 281 13.23 0.77 12.54
C ILE A 281 13.26 -0.71 12.95
N ALA A 282 14.17 -1.48 12.35
CA ALA A 282 14.27 -2.94 12.48
C ALA A 282 14.28 -3.47 13.93
N ARG A 283 14.82 -2.71 14.90
CA ARG A 283 14.84 -3.13 16.31
C ARG A 283 13.45 -3.37 16.92
N TYR A 284 12.41 -2.78 16.33
CA TYR A 284 11.03 -2.87 16.79
C TYR A 284 10.20 -3.90 16.02
N LEU A 285 10.82 -4.68 15.15
CA LEU A 285 10.13 -5.66 14.32
C LEU A 285 9.37 -6.69 15.17
N ALA A 286 10.02 -7.23 16.20
CA ALA A 286 9.42 -8.20 17.11
C ALA A 286 8.20 -7.62 17.83
N ASP A 287 8.32 -6.39 18.36
CA ASP A 287 7.22 -5.71 19.04
C ASP A 287 6.02 -5.51 18.10
N VAL A 288 6.26 -5.06 16.86
CA VAL A 288 5.20 -4.89 15.86
C VAL A 288 4.53 -6.22 15.53
N LEU A 289 5.29 -7.29 15.31
CA LEU A 289 4.74 -8.62 15.05
C LEU A 289 3.93 -9.15 16.24
N ALA A 290 4.37 -8.89 17.47
CA ALA A 290 3.65 -9.28 18.67
C ALA A 290 2.29 -8.56 18.77
N LEU A 291 2.26 -7.25 18.51
CA LEU A 291 0.99 -6.51 18.42
C LEU A 291 0.11 -7.06 17.30
N LEU A 292 0.63 -7.22 16.09
CA LEU A 292 -0.15 -7.63 14.92
C LEU A 292 -0.76 -9.02 15.06
N ASN A 293 -0.06 -9.95 15.73
CA ASN A 293 -0.61 -11.27 16.04
C ASN A 293 -1.54 -11.27 17.27
N HIS A 294 -1.43 -10.27 18.15
CA HIS A 294 -2.36 -10.06 19.24
C HIS A 294 -3.69 -9.45 18.76
N LEU A 295 -3.62 -8.53 17.81
CA LEU A 295 -4.77 -7.95 17.15
C LEU A 295 -5.35 -8.97 16.16
N ASP A 296 -6.64 -9.32 16.28
CA ASP A 296 -7.34 -10.10 15.25
C ASP A 296 -7.55 -9.24 13.99
N ALA A 297 -6.45 -9.03 13.26
CA ALA A 297 -6.36 -8.14 12.13
C ALA A 297 -6.43 -8.91 10.79
N ASP A 298 -7.32 -8.44 9.93
CA ASP A 298 -7.53 -8.91 8.56
C ASP A 298 -6.82 -8.04 7.52
N GLY A 299 -6.86 -8.52 6.28
CA GLY A 299 -6.39 -7.79 5.11
C GLY A 299 -4.95 -8.10 4.71
N GLU A 300 -4.52 -7.43 3.65
CA GLU A 300 -3.13 -7.45 3.20
C GLU A 300 -2.26 -6.58 4.11
N ALA A 301 -0.96 -6.87 4.14
CA ALA A 301 -0.01 -6.05 4.86
C ALA A 301 0.02 -4.62 4.27
N PRO A 302 -0.17 -3.58 5.09
CA PRO A 302 -0.08 -2.20 4.61
C PRO A 302 1.35 -1.89 4.15
N ALA A 303 1.50 -0.86 3.32
CA ALA A 303 2.80 -0.50 2.75
C ALA A 303 3.91 -0.28 3.80
N ASP A 304 3.56 0.28 4.96
CA ASP A 304 4.51 0.48 6.05
C ASP A 304 4.98 -0.85 6.66
N ALA A 305 4.09 -1.85 6.77
CA ALA A 305 4.44 -3.20 7.21
C ALA A 305 5.34 -3.89 6.19
N LEU A 306 4.99 -3.81 4.90
CA LEU A 306 5.83 -4.36 3.83
C LEU A 306 7.22 -3.71 3.83
N ALA A 307 7.32 -2.39 4.04
CA ALA A 307 8.60 -1.69 4.13
C ALA A 307 9.46 -2.16 5.34
N MET A 308 8.82 -2.68 6.40
CA MET A 308 9.52 -3.34 7.51
C MET A 308 9.89 -4.80 7.22
N GLY A 309 9.46 -5.36 6.09
CA GLY A 309 9.56 -6.80 5.82
C GLY A 309 8.49 -7.62 6.54
N VAL A 310 7.41 -7.01 7.01
CA VAL A 310 6.30 -7.71 7.66
C VAL A 310 5.25 -8.07 6.62
N VAL A 311 4.83 -9.33 6.64
CA VAL A 311 3.79 -9.87 5.77
C VAL A 311 2.76 -10.65 6.57
N ARG A 312 1.57 -10.85 5.98
CA ARG A 312 0.53 -11.73 6.52
C ARG A 312 0.44 -12.99 5.67
N ARG A 313 0.72 -14.15 6.26
CA ARG A 313 0.58 -15.45 5.59
C ARG A 313 -0.87 -15.67 5.14
N PRO A 314 -1.09 -16.16 3.91
CA PRO A 314 -2.40 -16.61 3.46
C PRO A 314 -2.93 -17.75 4.33
N ALA A 315 -4.25 -17.80 4.52
CA ALA A 315 -4.89 -18.82 5.36
C ALA A 315 -4.54 -20.26 4.95
N HIS A 316 -4.42 -20.53 3.65
CA HIS A 316 -4.07 -21.86 3.14
C HIS A 316 -2.61 -22.28 3.42
N LEU A 317 -1.74 -21.33 3.76
CA LEU A 317 -0.35 -21.60 4.16
C LEU A 317 -0.18 -21.70 5.69
N LEU A 318 -1.22 -21.37 6.47
CA LEU A 318 -1.17 -21.40 7.94
C LEU A 318 -1.36 -22.79 8.55
N ALA A 319 -1.80 -23.78 7.77
CA ALA A 319 -2.12 -25.13 8.25
C ALA A 319 -0.91 -25.91 8.84
N SER A 320 0.31 -25.40 8.70
CA SER A 320 1.56 -26.03 9.11
C SER A 320 2.13 -25.44 10.41
N GLY A 321 1.45 -25.60 11.55
CA GLY A 321 2.06 -25.42 12.89
C GLY A 321 2.69 -24.05 13.22
N HIS A 322 2.33 -23.00 12.49
CA HIS A 322 2.91 -21.65 12.67
C HIS A 322 2.29 -20.90 13.84
N THR A 323 3.09 -20.04 14.49
CA THR A 323 2.74 -19.30 15.71
C THR A 323 1.95 -18.00 15.49
N GLY A 324 1.65 -17.62 14.24
CA GLY A 324 0.90 -16.41 13.94
C GLY A 324 0.68 -16.16 12.44
N ALA A 325 -0.38 -15.42 12.11
CA ALA A 325 -0.70 -15.02 10.75
C ALA A 325 0.29 -13.98 10.20
N TRP A 326 0.81 -13.10 11.06
CA TRP A 326 1.80 -12.08 10.71
C TRP A 326 3.21 -12.56 11.02
N CYS A 327 4.14 -12.32 10.10
CA CYS A 327 5.54 -12.71 10.27
C CYS A 327 6.51 -11.79 9.53
N ALA A 328 7.78 -11.91 9.84
CA ALA A 328 8.82 -11.36 9.00
C ALA A 328 8.93 -12.17 7.70
N ALA A 329 9.23 -11.52 6.57
CA ALA A 329 9.45 -12.19 5.30
C ALA A 329 10.62 -13.17 5.39
N SER A 330 11.64 -12.87 6.20
CA SER A 330 12.78 -13.76 6.46
C SER A 330 12.43 -15.07 7.15
N GLU A 331 11.24 -15.18 7.76
CA GLU A 331 10.73 -16.40 8.41
C GLU A 331 9.96 -17.31 7.46
N LEU A 332 9.88 -16.97 6.17
CA LEU A 332 9.25 -17.78 5.13
C LEU A 332 10.26 -18.81 4.60
N HIS A 333 10.20 -20.01 5.16
CA HIS A 333 11.19 -21.06 4.91
C HIS A 333 10.73 -22.13 3.94
N THR A 334 9.42 -22.33 3.79
CA THR A 334 8.90 -23.36 2.89
C THR A 334 8.88 -22.87 1.44
N GLU A 335 9.06 -23.78 0.49
CA GLU A 335 9.00 -23.45 -0.94
C GLU A 335 7.65 -22.81 -1.31
N ALA A 336 6.54 -23.30 -0.73
CA ALA A 336 5.21 -22.75 -0.96
C ALA A 336 5.07 -21.29 -0.50
N GLU A 337 5.59 -20.95 0.67
CA GLU A 337 5.62 -19.57 1.17
C GLU A 337 6.49 -18.66 0.31
N GLN A 338 7.67 -19.14 -0.10
CA GLN A 338 8.59 -18.36 -0.92
C GLN A 338 8.03 -18.11 -2.33
N LEU A 339 7.35 -19.11 -2.92
CA LEU A 339 6.62 -18.96 -4.18
C LEU A 339 5.49 -17.95 -4.06
N TRP A 340 4.72 -18.00 -2.97
CA TRP A 340 3.69 -17.00 -2.70
C TRP A 340 4.28 -15.59 -2.57
N LEU A 341 5.36 -15.42 -1.80
CA LEU A 341 6.00 -14.11 -1.64
C LEU A 341 6.55 -13.57 -2.97
N LEU A 342 7.18 -14.43 -3.78
CA LEU A 342 7.64 -14.07 -5.12
C LEU A 342 6.51 -13.54 -6.01
N GLN A 343 5.32 -14.11 -5.89
CA GLN A 343 4.15 -13.71 -6.65
C GLN A 343 3.51 -12.43 -6.11
N ALA A 344 3.33 -12.33 -4.79
CA ALA A 344 2.58 -11.24 -4.17
C ALA A 344 3.43 -10.00 -3.87
N HIS A 345 4.67 -10.20 -3.43
CA HIS A 345 5.56 -9.13 -2.93
C HIS A 345 7.02 -9.34 -3.39
N PRO A 346 7.30 -9.30 -4.70
CA PRO A 346 8.65 -9.58 -5.23
C PRO A 346 9.75 -8.64 -4.71
N ALA A 347 9.40 -7.44 -4.23
CA ALA A 347 10.34 -6.52 -3.60
C ALA A 347 10.97 -7.08 -2.31
N LEU A 348 10.31 -8.03 -1.63
CA LEU A 348 10.77 -8.62 -0.37
C LEU A 348 11.66 -9.86 -0.56
N LEU A 349 11.93 -10.27 -1.80
CA LEU A 349 12.75 -11.45 -2.09
C LEU A 349 14.17 -11.37 -1.52
N GLU A 350 14.70 -10.16 -1.37
CA GLU A 350 16.05 -9.95 -0.82
C GLU A 350 16.18 -10.33 0.66
N GLN A 351 15.05 -10.56 1.34
CA GLN A 351 14.99 -10.97 2.74
C GLN A 351 14.85 -12.49 2.91
N LEU A 352 14.61 -13.22 1.81
CA LEU A 352 14.46 -14.67 1.83
C LEU A 352 15.80 -15.39 1.84
N ASP A 353 15.87 -16.48 2.61
CA ASP A 353 16.90 -17.50 2.47
C ASP A 353 16.47 -18.49 1.38
N ILE A 354 16.84 -18.19 0.13
CA ILE A 354 16.45 -18.98 -1.05
C ILE A 354 17.31 -20.23 -1.15
N ARG A 355 16.76 -21.39 -0.78
CA ARG A 355 17.48 -22.68 -0.83
C ARG A 355 16.95 -23.66 -1.86
N SER A 356 15.66 -23.61 -2.19
CA SER A 356 15.09 -24.55 -3.16
C SER A 356 15.66 -24.34 -4.56
N PRO A 357 16.05 -25.41 -5.29
CA PRO A 357 16.40 -25.32 -6.70
C PRO A 357 15.32 -24.61 -7.54
N LEU A 358 14.03 -24.87 -7.30
CA LEU A 358 12.95 -24.23 -8.03
C LEU A 358 12.98 -22.70 -7.85
N MET A 359 13.09 -22.24 -6.61
CA MET A 359 13.18 -20.81 -6.31
C MET A 359 14.43 -20.16 -6.92
N GLN A 360 15.57 -20.86 -6.89
CA GLN A 360 16.80 -20.37 -7.54
C GLN A 360 16.60 -20.17 -9.04
N TRP A 361 15.93 -21.12 -9.71
CA TRP A 361 15.61 -21.02 -11.13
C TRP A 361 14.64 -19.89 -11.45
N LEU A 362 13.59 -19.71 -10.64
CA LEU A 362 12.61 -18.64 -10.81
C LEU A 362 13.24 -17.25 -10.62
N VAL A 363 14.09 -17.09 -9.61
CA VAL A 363 14.84 -15.84 -9.37
C VAL A 363 15.81 -15.58 -10.52
N ALA A 364 16.49 -16.61 -11.04
CA ALA A 364 17.36 -16.48 -12.20
C ALA A 364 16.62 -16.09 -13.49
N ALA A 365 15.45 -16.67 -13.74
CA ALA A 365 14.63 -16.36 -14.90
C ALA A 365 14.10 -14.93 -14.89
N ARG A 366 13.99 -14.33 -13.70
CA ARG A 366 13.50 -12.96 -13.49
C ARG A 366 14.60 -11.96 -13.14
N ARG A 367 15.86 -12.26 -13.46
CA ARG A 367 17.04 -11.44 -13.09
C ARG A 367 16.87 -9.94 -13.37
N ASP A 368 16.14 -9.57 -14.42
CA ASP A 368 15.97 -8.17 -14.85
C ASP A 368 14.86 -7.44 -14.06
N THR A 369 14.07 -8.17 -13.27
CA THR A 369 12.91 -7.66 -12.50
C THR A 369 12.99 -7.95 -11.00
N VAL A 370 13.95 -8.77 -10.57
CA VAL A 370 14.20 -9.11 -9.16
C VAL A 370 15.36 -8.27 -8.66
N PRO A 371 15.36 -7.82 -7.38
CA PRO A 371 16.50 -7.12 -6.81
C PRO A 371 17.82 -7.87 -7.04
N VAL A 372 18.79 -7.20 -7.67
CA VAL A 372 20.13 -7.74 -7.96
C VAL A 372 20.77 -8.42 -6.72
N PRO A 373 20.68 -7.86 -5.50
CA PRO A 373 21.25 -8.50 -4.31
C PRO A 373 20.64 -9.87 -3.98
N ALA A 374 19.39 -10.14 -4.35
CA ALA A 374 18.76 -11.44 -4.12
C ALA A 374 19.34 -12.51 -5.05
N PHE A 375 19.52 -12.19 -6.33
CA PHE A 375 20.11 -13.09 -7.33
C PHE A 375 21.61 -13.35 -7.10
N GLU A 376 22.33 -12.35 -6.59
CA GLU A 376 23.77 -12.48 -6.30
C GLU A 376 24.06 -13.31 -5.05
N ARG A 377 23.26 -13.13 -3.98
CA ARG A 377 23.46 -13.80 -2.69
C ARG A 377 22.90 -15.22 -2.64
N MET A 378 21.92 -15.56 -3.49
CA MET A 378 21.34 -16.90 -3.44
C MET A 378 22.37 -17.98 -3.78
N PRO A 379 22.40 -19.11 -3.04
CA PRO A 379 23.15 -20.27 -3.48
C PRO A 379 22.63 -20.74 -4.85
N ARG A 380 23.52 -21.33 -5.65
CA ARG A 380 23.18 -21.85 -6.98
C ARG A 380 23.42 -23.35 -7.02
N SER A 381 22.39 -24.12 -7.31
CA SER A 381 22.52 -25.54 -7.64
C SER A 381 23.47 -25.73 -8.82
N ALA A 382 24.11 -26.91 -8.90
CA ALA A 382 25.02 -27.24 -10.00
C ALA A 382 24.35 -27.08 -11.38
N ALA A 383 23.08 -27.50 -11.50
CA ALA A 383 22.29 -27.35 -12.72
C ALA A 383 22.11 -25.88 -13.13
N LEU A 384 21.81 -24.99 -12.17
CA LEU A 384 21.67 -23.57 -12.43
C LEU A 384 23.02 -22.94 -12.81
N GLN A 385 24.11 -23.28 -12.11
CA GLN A 385 25.45 -22.79 -12.42
C GLN A 385 25.85 -23.13 -13.86
N GLN A 386 25.73 -24.41 -14.24
CA GLN A 386 26.03 -24.88 -15.58
C GLN A 386 25.18 -24.15 -16.64
N SER A 387 23.90 -23.92 -16.36
CA SER A 387 22.99 -23.27 -17.30
C SER A 387 23.31 -21.79 -17.47
N LEU A 388 23.69 -21.08 -16.40
CA LEU A 388 24.15 -19.70 -16.47
C LEU A 388 25.48 -19.58 -17.23
N GLU A 389 26.40 -20.52 -17.05
CA GLU A 389 27.65 -20.58 -17.83
C GLU A 389 27.39 -20.79 -19.32
N LEU A 390 26.51 -21.74 -19.68
CA LEU A 390 26.12 -21.98 -21.06
C LEU A 390 25.46 -20.74 -21.68
N ALA A 391 24.58 -20.06 -20.94
CA ALA A 391 23.96 -18.81 -21.39
C ALA A 391 25.01 -17.70 -21.62
N ARG A 392 26.00 -17.55 -20.73
CA ARG A 392 27.11 -16.60 -20.91
C ARG A 392 27.96 -16.91 -22.13
N ARG A 393 28.31 -18.19 -22.37
CA ARG A 393 29.08 -18.61 -23.56
C ARG A 393 28.34 -18.32 -24.88
N ARG A 394 27.01 -18.47 -24.88
CA ARG A 394 26.16 -18.11 -26.03
C ARG A 394 26.10 -16.60 -26.25
N ALA A 395 25.95 -15.82 -25.18
CA ALA A 395 25.90 -14.36 -25.28
C ALA A 395 27.26 -13.72 -25.63
N GLY A 396 28.36 -14.34 -25.21
CA GLY A 396 29.73 -13.91 -25.49
C GLY A 396 30.35 -14.47 -26.76
N SER A 397 29.63 -15.31 -27.53
CA SER A 397 30.10 -15.73 -28.86
C SER A 397 29.76 -14.62 -29.86
N PRO A 398 30.73 -13.86 -30.40
CA PRO A 398 30.46 -13.00 -31.54
C PRO A 398 29.95 -13.91 -32.66
N GLY A 399 28.87 -13.48 -33.31
CA GLY A 399 28.15 -14.27 -34.30
C GLY A 399 29.13 -15.02 -35.20
N ARG A 400 28.91 -16.33 -35.31
CA ARG A 400 29.33 -17.09 -36.49
C ARG A 400 28.57 -16.47 -37.66
N THR A 401 29.10 -15.37 -38.19
CA THR A 401 28.75 -14.90 -39.52
C THR A 401 29.02 -16.06 -40.43
N GLY A 402 27.94 -16.61 -41.00
CA GLY A 402 28.05 -17.59 -42.05
C GLY A 402 28.96 -17.00 -43.12
N ASN A 403 30.03 -17.72 -43.44
CA ASN A 403 30.70 -17.51 -44.70
C ASN A 403 30.13 -18.55 -45.66
N PRO A 404 29.56 -18.14 -46.80
CA PRO A 404 29.03 -19.06 -47.78
C PRO A 404 30.18 -19.70 -48.54
N ARG A 405 30.16 -21.02 -48.70
CA ARG A 405 30.61 -21.71 -49.90
C ARG A 405 29.79 -22.97 -50.10
#